data_AF-A0A2U3YAL3-F1
#
_entry.id   AF-A0A2U3YAL3-F1
#
_cell.length_a   1.000
_cell.length_b   1.000
_cell.length_c   1.000
_cell.angle_alpha   90.00
_cell.angle_beta   90.00
_cell.angle_gamma   90.00
#
_symmetry.space_group_name_H-M   'P 1'
#
loop_
_entity.id
_entity.type
_entity.pdbx_description
1 polymer ?
#
loop_
_entity_poly.entity_id
_entity_poly.type
_entity_poly.pdbx_seq_one_letter_code
_entity_poly.pdbx_strand_id
1 'polypeptide(L)'
;MGHGIARLFYFNKDGLFLIKAINEVDDASKQTTCIKMEISQGGDFAAFLLQGAGDIWLDVYKLPKESWLKEVEHPQPAINPKKKVRQPQPNTLEPVTSENLEMDMNVCFRGDIKLSLPVHIMKIKPPKPITGTTFKSPLEVFAKVEDYYGLGSGQNHFIKDSQWEQLAAIFLAPHEKYLDKEWEEEPPSMATFHFLLPSSIITMPMEVKGPSGVACVLGIHWAGSHNFFLYSLHRTLKDKVDPEGVWPCAAPIAVSQLSYTCTYLVLACEDGVLTLWDLAEGFPLGVIALPKGCSCQSIHFLKYFLVHKGQNMYPESPLKSQMKCVVLCTDSSLYLVTAKRTQGPTISVLVERPIKHLDEAICAVAPVLALPGMLLIFGKNGSVQLMDVAKPQIICAFALPRTYHLAVPWKPLFAVSVQHPCFLLRGDHPDEIESDDTKNIQNSVFYFNLEAYPLLEHISRNHTIPETDMTENMAFAQVLPLEKRCESFLQKRFQKMEKKVKEQEHWTRLRRYSLLLQRENFRK
;
A
#
# COMPACT_ATOMS: atom_id res chain seq x y z
N MET A 1 6.23 10.93 22.27
CA MET A 1 6.34 9.96 21.16
C MET A 1 7.80 9.53 21.06
N GLY A 2 8.09 8.24 21.01
CA GLY A 2 9.47 7.75 20.92
C GLY A 2 10.12 8.15 19.59
N HIS A 3 11.40 8.54 19.65
CA HIS A 3 12.20 8.86 18.46
C HIS A 3 12.50 7.58 17.67
N GLY A 4 11.76 7.34 16.59
CA GLY A 4 11.96 6.19 15.71
C GLY A 4 13.09 6.44 14.71
N ILE A 5 14.23 5.76 14.86
CA ILE A 5 15.33 5.76 13.88
C ILE A 5 15.14 4.59 12.91
N ALA A 6 15.06 4.90 11.61
CA ALA A 6 15.05 3.91 10.54
C ALA A 6 16.49 3.54 10.14
N ARG A 7 16.82 2.25 10.23
CA ARG A 7 18.09 1.69 9.78
C ARG A 7 17.82 0.67 8.66
N LEU A 8 18.45 0.89 7.51
CA LEU A 8 18.34 0.01 6.36
C LEU A 8 19.46 -1.02 6.41
N PHE A 9 19.08 -2.29 6.41
CA PHE A 9 20.01 -3.43 6.38
C PHE A 9 19.86 -4.22 5.09
N TYR A 10 20.96 -4.81 4.63
CA TYR A 10 20.98 -5.81 3.58
C TYR A 10 21.31 -7.16 4.19
N PHE A 11 20.41 -8.13 4.00
CA PHE A 11 20.62 -9.50 4.45
C PHE A 11 20.99 -10.37 3.25
N ASN A 12 22.16 -11.01 3.31
CA ASN A 12 22.62 -11.93 2.28
C ASN A 12 23.31 -13.14 2.92
N LYS A 13 22.82 -14.35 2.60
CA LYS A 13 23.21 -15.61 3.24
C LYS A 13 23.09 -15.49 4.76
N ASP A 14 24.21 -15.52 5.48
CA ASP A 14 24.24 -15.43 6.94
C ASP A 14 24.77 -14.07 7.44
N GLY A 15 24.92 -13.10 6.54
CA GLY A 15 25.44 -11.77 6.84
C GLY A 15 24.36 -10.70 6.85
N LEU A 16 24.33 -9.89 7.90
CA LEU A 16 23.52 -8.68 7.99
C LEU A 16 24.42 -7.44 7.91
N PHE A 17 24.24 -6.63 6.89
CA PHE A 17 25.06 -5.46 6.59
C PHE A 17 24.25 -4.18 6.80
N LEU A 18 24.70 -3.27 7.66
CA LEU A 18 24.10 -1.95 7.80
C LEU A 18 24.47 -1.09 6.58
N ILE A 19 23.47 -0.68 5.80
CA ILE A 19 23.68 0.18 4.63
C ILE A 19 23.71 1.65 5.07
N LYS A 20 22.66 2.08 5.76
CA LYS A 20 22.46 3.49 6.12
C LYS A 20 21.45 3.63 7.25
N ALA A 21 21.73 4.51 8.20
CA ALA A 21 20.72 5.08 9.07
C ALA A 21 20.11 6.32 8.39
N ILE A 22 18.79 6.33 8.21
CA ILE A 22 18.11 7.30 7.33
C ILE A 22 17.95 8.66 8.00
N ASN A 23 17.50 8.67 9.25
CA ASN A 23 17.15 9.86 10.02
C ASN A 23 17.96 9.99 11.32
N GLU A 24 19.13 9.35 11.37
CA GLU A 24 20.08 9.51 12.48
C GLU A 24 20.87 10.80 12.26
N VAL A 25 20.84 11.70 13.24
CA VAL A 25 21.50 13.02 13.20
C VAL A 25 22.24 13.22 14.52
N ASP A 26 23.43 13.83 14.47
CA ASP A 26 24.26 14.08 15.67
C ASP A 26 23.61 15.10 16.62
N ASP A 27 22.73 15.96 16.10
CA ASP A 27 22.05 17.03 16.84
C ASP A 27 20.62 16.60 17.20
N ALA A 28 20.40 16.30 18.49
CA ALA A 28 19.11 15.87 19.02
C ALA A 28 17.99 16.90 18.77
N SER A 29 18.31 18.19 18.62
CA SER A 29 17.32 19.24 18.32
C SER A 29 16.76 19.18 16.89
N LYS A 30 17.43 18.46 15.99
CA LYS A 30 17.03 18.27 14.58
C LYS A 30 16.55 16.85 14.30
N GLN A 31 16.33 16.06 15.35
CA GLN A 31 15.97 14.67 15.18
C GLN A 31 14.58 14.54 14.60
N THR A 32 14.49 13.83 13.47
CA THR A 32 13.23 13.52 12.82
C THR A 32 12.80 12.11 13.20
N THR A 33 11.49 11.86 13.22
CA THR A 33 10.92 10.55 13.53
C THR A 33 10.43 9.90 12.24
N CYS A 34 10.83 8.66 11.99
CA CYS A 34 10.26 7.86 10.91
C CYS A 34 8.92 7.27 11.38
N ILE A 35 7.83 7.66 10.72
CA ILE A 35 6.46 7.23 11.04
C ILE A 35 6.11 5.96 10.27
N LYS A 36 6.45 5.91 8.99
CA LYS A 36 6.10 4.82 8.08
C LYS A 36 7.22 4.61 7.07
N MET A 37 7.46 3.36 6.70
CA MET A 37 8.38 3.02 5.63
C MET A 37 7.80 1.94 4.73
N GLU A 38 8.19 1.95 3.47
CA GLU A 38 7.85 0.91 2.50
C GLU A 38 9.01 0.68 1.54
N ILE A 39 9.17 -0.58 1.11
CA ILE A 39 10.15 -0.99 0.11
C ILE A 39 9.37 -1.53 -1.08
N SER A 40 9.73 -1.13 -2.30
CA SER A 40 9.04 -1.59 -3.50
C SER A 40 9.16 -3.10 -3.67
N GLN A 41 8.20 -3.72 -4.35
CA GLN A 41 8.37 -5.09 -4.83
C GLN A 41 9.66 -5.16 -5.66
N GLY A 42 10.49 -6.18 -5.41
CA GLY A 42 11.82 -6.30 -6.03
C GLY A 42 12.95 -5.60 -5.26
N GLY A 43 12.66 -4.60 -4.43
CA GLY A 43 13.63 -3.91 -3.58
C GLY A 43 14.44 -2.81 -4.26
N ASP A 44 13.94 -2.25 -5.38
CA ASP A 44 14.62 -1.20 -6.13
C ASP A 44 14.44 0.20 -5.53
N PHE A 45 13.38 0.42 -4.75
CA PHE A 45 13.08 1.70 -4.12
C PHE A 45 12.66 1.52 -2.66
N ALA A 46 12.90 2.55 -1.85
CA ALA A 46 12.39 2.66 -0.49
C ALA A 46 11.86 4.07 -0.25
N ALA A 47 10.78 4.19 0.52
CA ALA A 47 10.21 5.48 0.91
C ALA A 47 10.03 5.54 2.43
N PHE A 48 10.31 6.72 3.00
CA PHE A 48 10.29 6.97 4.44
C PHE A 48 9.47 8.23 4.72
N LEU A 49 8.37 8.08 5.45
CA LEU A 49 7.54 9.19 5.94
C LEU A 49 8.17 9.71 7.23
N LEU A 50 8.73 10.90 7.17
CA LEU A 50 9.47 11.55 8.25
C LEU A 50 8.67 12.72 8.80
N GLN A 51 8.75 12.91 10.11
CA GLN A 51 8.19 14.05 10.82
C GLN A 51 9.26 14.73 11.67
N GLY A 52 9.32 16.06 11.63
CA GLY A 52 10.22 16.84 12.46
C GLY A 52 10.00 18.35 12.31
N ALA A 53 10.27 19.10 13.37
CA ALA A 53 10.12 20.56 13.41
C ALA A 53 8.74 21.07 12.94
N GLY A 54 7.66 20.34 13.25
CA GLY A 54 6.29 20.67 12.83
C GLY A 54 5.94 20.28 11.38
N ASP A 55 6.92 19.84 10.59
CA ASP A 55 6.73 19.40 9.20
C ASP A 55 6.60 17.87 9.11
N ILE A 56 5.88 17.41 8.08
CA ILE A 56 5.83 16.01 7.64
C ILE A 56 6.17 15.94 6.13
N TRP A 57 6.96 14.95 5.73
CA TRP A 57 7.33 14.74 4.33
C TRP A 57 7.73 13.28 4.05
N LEU A 58 7.69 12.90 2.79
CA LEU A 58 8.12 11.60 2.30
C LEU A 58 9.45 11.74 1.54
N ASP A 59 10.50 11.06 2.00
CA ASP A 59 11.77 10.92 1.27
C ASP A 59 11.80 9.57 0.54
N VAL A 60 12.14 9.59 -0.74
CA VAL A 60 12.17 8.39 -1.60
C VAL A 60 13.58 8.15 -2.12
N TYR A 61 14.04 6.92 -1.99
CA TYR A 61 15.39 6.48 -2.34
C TYR A 61 15.34 5.38 -3.40
N LYS A 62 16.26 5.45 -4.36
CA LYS A 62 16.61 4.34 -5.24
C LYS A 62 17.72 3.51 -4.59
N LEU A 63 17.50 2.21 -4.50
CA LEU A 63 18.39 1.26 -3.84
C LEU A 63 19.27 0.56 -4.89
N PRO A 64 20.61 0.63 -4.79
CA PRO A 64 21.52 -0.03 -5.73
C PRO A 64 21.67 -1.54 -5.44
N LYS A 65 20.54 -2.26 -5.44
CA LYS A 65 20.47 -3.69 -5.09
C LYS A 65 21.43 -4.56 -5.90
N GLU A 66 21.53 -4.34 -7.22
CA GLU A 66 22.45 -5.08 -8.09
C GLU A 66 23.92 -4.85 -7.72
N SER A 67 24.25 -3.63 -7.30
CA SER A 67 25.59 -3.28 -6.83
C SER A 67 25.89 -3.96 -5.50
N TRP A 68 24.94 -3.97 -4.55
CA TRP A 68 25.10 -4.66 -3.27
C TRP A 68 25.37 -6.15 -3.44
N LEU A 69 24.66 -6.80 -4.36
CA LEU A 69 24.89 -8.22 -4.65
C LEU A 69 26.33 -8.44 -5.12
N LYS A 70 26.81 -7.63 -6.07
CA LYS A 70 28.19 -7.71 -6.58
C LYS A 70 29.23 -7.39 -5.52
N GLU A 71 28.99 -6.39 -4.68
CA GLU A 71 29.89 -5.95 -3.60
C GLU A 71 30.04 -7.01 -2.50
N VAL A 72 28.97 -7.76 -2.20
CA VAL A 72 29.02 -8.86 -1.22
C VAL A 72 29.62 -10.14 -1.81
N GLU A 73 29.34 -10.44 -3.09
CA GLU A 73 29.94 -11.61 -3.78
C GLU A 73 31.42 -11.41 -4.11
N HIS A 74 31.82 -10.19 -4.45
CA HIS A 74 33.18 -9.82 -4.83
C HIS A 74 33.66 -8.62 -3.99
N PRO A 75 33.98 -8.81 -2.70
CA PRO A 75 34.47 -7.74 -1.86
C PRO A 75 35.75 -7.14 -2.47
N GLN A 76 35.68 -5.88 -2.92
CA GLN A 76 36.86 -5.16 -3.37
C GLN A 76 37.78 -4.96 -2.15
N PRO A 77 39.08 -5.31 -2.22
CA PRO A 77 40.00 -4.97 -1.14
C PRO A 77 40.02 -3.44 -1.00
N ALA A 78 39.69 -2.94 0.19
CA ALA A 78 39.76 -1.52 0.49
C ALA A 78 41.16 -0.99 0.16
N ILE A 79 41.29 -0.21 -0.91
CA ILE A 79 42.52 0.51 -1.25
C ILE A 79 42.69 1.61 -0.21
N ASN A 80 43.42 1.30 0.88
CA ASN A 80 44.46 2.13 1.54
C ASN A 80 44.71 1.70 3.00
N PRO A 81 45.81 1.00 3.32
CA PRO A 81 46.21 0.74 4.68
C PRO A 81 47.14 1.86 5.19
N LYS A 82 46.68 3.11 5.29
CA LYS A 82 47.45 4.16 5.99
C LYS A 82 46.54 5.16 6.70
N LYS A 83 46.05 4.76 7.88
CA LYS A 83 45.96 5.61 9.08
C LYS A 83 45.62 4.72 10.27
N LYS A 84 46.66 4.26 10.97
CA LYS A 84 46.52 3.69 12.31
C LYS A 84 46.04 4.80 13.24
N VAL A 85 44.83 4.66 13.78
CA VAL A 85 44.44 5.29 15.05
C VAL A 85 44.05 4.14 15.98
N ARG A 86 44.73 4.10 17.13
CA ARG A 86 44.62 3.06 18.17
C ARG A 86 43.18 2.91 18.66
N GLN A 87 42.68 1.68 18.68
CA GLN A 87 41.66 1.25 19.64
C GLN A 87 42.29 0.25 20.63
N PRO A 88 41.85 0.24 21.90
CA PRO A 88 42.39 -0.62 22.94
C PRO A 88 41.82 -2.04 22.86
N GLN A 89 42.68 -3.03 23.10
CA GLN A 89 42.34 -4.45 23.23
C GLN A 89 41.54 -4.74 24.51
N PRO A 90 40.76 -5.83 24.53
CA PRO A 90 40.75 -6.73 25.67
C PRO A 90 41.28 -8.12 25.29
N ASN A 91 41.90 -8.74 26.29
CA ASN A 91 42.78 -9.90 26.18
C ASN A 91 42.06 -11.22 25.89
N THR A 92 42.78 -12.09 25.20
CA THR A 92 42.54 -13.51 24.95
C THR A 92 42.54 -14.36 26.23
N LEU A 93 41.66 -15.35 26.33
CA LEU A 93 41.96 -16.64 26.99
C LEU A 93 41.14 -17.78 26.35
N GLU A 94 41.84 -18.54 25.49
CA GLU A 94 41.89 -19.98 25.15
C GLU A 94 40.71 -20.98 25.44
N PRO A 95 40.68 -22.13 24.72
CA PRO A 95 39.48 -22.78 24.18
C PRO A 95 39.02 -24.01 25.01
N VAL A 96 37.73 -24.35 24.90
CA VAL A 96 37.23 -25.68 25.29
C VAL A 96 36.26 -26.20 24.23
N THR A 97 36.63 -27.34 23.66
CA THR A 97 35.86 -28.25 22.81
C THR A 97 34.60 -28.73 23.52
N SER A 98 33.46 -28.72 22.84
CA SER A 98 32.36 -29.68 23.07
C SER A 98 31.44 -29.70 21.86
N GLU A 99 31.25 -30.90 21.32
CA GLU A 99 30.31 -31.26 20.27
C GLU A 99 28.88 -30.92 20.70
N ASN A 100 28.18 -30.09 19.92
CA ASN A 100 26.73 -30.11 19.84
C ASN A 100 26.29 -29.63 18.46
N LEU A 101 25.55 -30.50 17.78
CA LEU A 101 25.00 -30.30 16.45
C LEU A 101 23.72 -29.47 16.59
N GLU A 102 23.85 -28.19 16.88
CA GLU A 102 22.74 -27.23 16.76
C GLU A 102 22.97 -26.41 15.49
N MET A 103 21.98 -26.40 14.59
CA MET A 103 21.96 -25.53 13.42
C MET A 103 21.82 -24.08 13.90
N ASP A 104 22.94 -23.50 14.31
CA ASP A 104 23.02 -22.11 14.71
C ASP A 104 23.02 -21.26 13.44
N MET A 105 21.85 -20.75 13.04
CA MET A 105 21.73 -19.64 12.09
C MET A 105 22.24 -18.36 12.76
N ASN A 106 23.52 -18.32 13.11
CA ASN A 106 24.14 -17.20 13.79
C ASN A 106 24.41 -16.10 12.74
N VAL A 107 23.43 -15.22 12.53
CA VAL A 107 23.54 -14.08 11.62
C VAL A 107 24.67 -13.18 12.11
N CYS A 108 25.79 -13.17 11.40
CA CYS A 108 26.96 -12.38 11.77
C CYS A 108 26.80 -10.94 11.26
N PHE A 109 26.79 -9.95 12.16
CA PHE A 109 26.92 -8.55 11.78
C PHE A 109 28.32 -8.32 11.20
N ARG A 110 28.40 -8.09 9.89
CA ARG A 110 29.66 -7.89 9.16
C ARG A 110 29.87 -6.38 8.93
N GLY A 111 30.82 -5.78 9.65
CA GLY A 111 31.13 -4.35 9.55
C GLY A 111 32.08 -3.95 8.42
N ASP A 112 32.72 -4.91 7.74
CA ASP A 112 33.89 -4.63 6.90
C ASP A 112 33.59 -4.41 5.40
N ILE A 113 32.35 -4.59 4.96
CA ILE A 113 31.95 -4.38 3.55
C ILE A 113 31.23 -3.03 3.42
N LYS A 114 31.87 -2.08 2.73
CA LYS A 114 31.27 -0.78 2.45
C LYS A 114 30.35 -0.88 1.22
N LEU A 115 29.06 -1.04 1.48
CA LEU A 115 28.05 -1.09 0.42
C LEU A 115 27.80 0.29 -0.19
N SER A 116 27.43 0.33 -1.47
CA SER A 116 27.00 1.54 -2.15
C SER A 116 25.79 2.19 -1.47
N LEU A 117 25.77 3.51 -1.37
CA LEU A 117 24.72 4.21 -0.63
C LEU A 117 23.43 4.36 -1.46
N PRO A 118 22.24 4.30 -0.84
CA PRO A 118 20.97 4.64 -1.48
C PRO A 118 20.97 6.06 -2.05
N VAL A 119 20.42 6.24 -3.25
CA VAL A 119 20.34 7.53 -3.94
C VAL A 119 19.00 8.18 -3.61
N HIS A 120 19.01 9.35 -2.98
CA HIS A 120 17.79 10.13 -2.74
C HIS A 120 17.29 10.70 -4.07
N ILE A 121 16.05 10.39 -4.47
CA ILE A 121 15.49 10.77 -5.78
C ILE A 121 14.41 11.86 -5.70
N MET A 122 13.61 11.91 -4.63
CA MET A 122 12.58 12.94 -4.44
C MET A 122 12.17 13.10 -2.98
N LYS A 123 11.71 14.31 -2.64
CA LYS A 123 11.12 14.68 -1.36
C LYS A 123 9.73 15.27 -1.60
N ILE A 124 8.69 14.64 -1.07
CA ILE A 124 7.28 15.02 -1.28
C ILE A 124 6.71 15.57 0.03
N LYS A 125 6.12 16.76 -0.01
CA LYS A 125 5.38 17.37 1.11
C LYS A 125 3.87 17.23 0.90
N PRO A 126 3.05 17.37 1.96
CA PRO A 126 1.60 17.48 1.82
C PRO A 126 1.22 18.51 0.74
N PRO A 127 0.19 18.23 -0.07
CA PRO A 127 -0.30 19.18 -1.05
C PRO A 127 -0.76 20.45 -0.34
N LYS A 128 -0.63 21.58 -1.03
CA LYS A 128 -1.19 22.83 -0.52
C LYS A 128 -2.71 22.73 -0.52
N PRO A 129 -3.42 23.48 0.33
CA PRO A 129 -4.85 23.63 0.22
C PRO A 129 -5.24 24.01 -1.22
N ILE A 130 -6.36 23.47 -1.68
CA ILE A 130 -6.86 23.76 -3.03
C ILE A 130 -7.17 25.26 -3.10
N THR A 131 -6.61 25.94 -4.10
CA THR A 131 -6.78 27.40 -4.25
C THR A 131 -7.61 27.77 -5.47
N GLY A 132 -8.21 28.96 -5.45
CA GLY A 132 -8.78 29.58 -6.63
C GLY A 132 -7.76 29.69 -7.75
N THR A 133 -8.14 29.31 -8.97
CA THR A 133 -7.29 29.52 -10.13
C THR A 133 -7.30 30.99 -10.55
N THR A 134 -6.14 31.50 -10.95
CA THR A 134 -6.02 32.85 -11.53
C THR A 134 -6.52 32.92 -12.98
N PHE A 135 -6.80 31.77 -13.61
CA PHE A 135 -7.35 31.72 -14.96
C PHE A 135 -8.80 32.19 -14.97
N LYS A 136 -9.13 33.06 -15.93
CA LYS A 136 -10.49 33.61 -16.09
C LYS A 136 -11.43 32.64 -16.78
N SER A 137 -10.89 31.61 -17.44
CA SER A 137 -11.68 30.56 -18.11
C SER A 137 -10.88 29.28 -18.30
N PRO A 138 -11.54 28.10 -18.44
CA PRO A 138 -10.89 26.85 -18.82
C PRO A 138 -10.10 26.95 -20.13
N LEU A 139 -10.56 27.78 -21.07
CA LEU A 139 -9.89 28.02 -22.36
C LEU A 139 -8.51 28.65 -22.20
N GLU A 140 -8.35 29.54 -21.20
CA GLU A 140 -7.07 30.20 -20.90
C GLU A 140 -6.02 29.21 -20.37
N VAL A 141 -6.45 28.16 -19.66
CA VAL A 141 -5.58 27.07 -19.21
C VAL A 141 -4.96 26.38 -20.41
N PHE A 142 -5.78 25.96 -21.39
CA PHE A 142 -5.29 25.29 -22.60
C PHE A 142 -4.41 26.18 -23.48
N ALA A 143 -4.57 27.50 -23.40
CA ALA A 143 -3.75 28.43 -24.15
C ALA A 143 -2.35 28.63 -23.52
N LYS A 144 -2.25 28.60 -22.18
CA LYS A 144 -1.03 28.93 -21.43
C LYS A 144 -0.20 27.72 -20.99
N VAL A 145 -0.76 26.52 -21.03
CA VAL A 145 -0.12 25.29 -20.53
C VAL A 145 0.31 24.43 -21.72
N GLU A 146 1.61 24.33 -21.99
CA GLU A 146 2.15 23.72 -23.22
C GLU A 146 2.44 22.21 -23.11
N ASP A 147 2.62 21.67 -21.89
CA ASP A 147 3.23 20.33 -21.68
C ASP A 147 2.42 19.35 -20.80
N TYR A 148 1.12 19.55 -20.59
CA TYR A 148 0.34 18.61 -19.77
C TYR A 148 -0.25 17.46 -20.61
N TYR A 149 0.22 16.25 -20.32
CA TYR A 149 -0.35 14.98 -20.79
C TYR A 149 -1.58 14.52 -19.97
N GLY A 150 -2.20 15.39 -19.17
CA GLY A 150 -3.24 15.02 -18.20
C GLY A 150 -4.24 16.13 -17.83
N LEU A 151 -5.32 15.73 -17.15
CA LEU A 151 -6.41 16.61 -16.70
C LEU A 151 -6.04 17.37 -15.41
N GLY A 152 -5.26 18.45 -15.55
CA GLY A 152 -4.97 19.39 -14.45
C GLY A 152 -4.14 18.82 -13.29
N SER A 153 -3.83 19.67 -12.32
CA SER A 153 -3.03 19.29 -11.14
C SER A 153 -3.87 18.84 -9.94
N GLY A 154 -5.20 18.95 -10.00
CA GLY A 154 -6.10 18.71 -8.87
C GLY A 154 -5.92 19.68 -7.69
N GLN A 155 -5.12 20.74 -7.85
CA GLN A 155 -4.76 21.70 -6.79
C GLN A 155 -5.47 23.06 -6.94
N ASN A 156 -6.29 23.25 -7.97
CA ASN A 156 -6.97 24.52 -8.21
C ASN A 156 -8.45 24.34 -8.60
N HIS A 157 -9.29 25.31 -8.25
CA HIS A 157 -10.71 25.37 -8.65
C HIS A 157 -11.08 26.71 -9.31
N PHE A 158 -12.19 26.76 -10.05
CA PHE A 158 -12.69 27.99 -10.68
C PHE A 158 -13.53 28.88 -9.75
N ILE A 159 -13.78 28.47 -8.51
CA ILE A 159 -14.44 29.32 -7.51
C ILE A 159 -13.48 30.47 -7.16
N LYS A 160 -13.98 31.70 -7.18
CA LYS A 160 -13.19 32.89 -6.84
C LYS A 160 -13.05 33.00 -5.32
N ASP A 161 -11.94 33.57 -4.85
CA ASP A 161 -11.70 33.80 -3.42
C ASP A 161 -12.86 34.59 -2.78
N SER A 162 -13.38 35.61 -3.45
CA SER A 162 -14.54 36.37 -2.95
C SER A 162 -15.83 35.55 -2.81
N GLN A 163 -16.03 34.55 -3.68
CA GLN A 163 -17.18 33.64 -3.57
C GLN A 163 -16.96 32.66 -2.41
N TRP A 164 -15.72 32.21 -2.21
CA TRP A 164 -15.35 31.35 -1.11
C TRP A 164 -15.52 32.08 0.24
N GLU A 165 -15.03 33.31 0.35
CA GLU A 165 -15.21 34.18 1.51
C GLU A 165 -16.69 34.46 1.79
N GLN A 166 -17.49 34.71 0.74
CA GLN A 166 -18.92 34.92 0.89
C GLN A 166 -19.64 33.66 1.40
N LEU A 167 -19.28 32.48 0.89
CA LEU A 167 -19.84 31.20 1.36
C LEU A 167 -19.41 30.90 2.79
N ALA A 168 -18.14 31.16 3.13
CA ALA A 168 -17.63 31.04 4.49
C ALA A 168 -18.39 31.98 5.44
N ALA A 169 -18.59 33.25 5.06
CA ALA A 169 -19.36 34.21 5.85
C ALA A 169 -20.83 33.78 6.05
N ILE A 170 -21.47 33.26 5.00
CA ILE A 170 -22.84 32.70 5.08
C ILE A 170 -22.88 31.50 6.02
N PHE A 171 -21.86 30.64 6.01
CA PHE A 171 -21.78 29.47 6.89
C PHE A 171 -21.49 29.86 8.34
N LEU A 172 -20.57 30.80 8.57
CA LEU A 172 -20.16 31.26 9.89
C LEU A 172 -21.27 32.04 10.60
N ALA A 173 -22.00 32.92 9.90
CA ALA A 173 -23.05 33.76 10.50
C ALA A 173 -24.10 33.01 11.35
N PRO A 174 -24.62 31.83 10.94
CA PRO A 174 -25.50 31.01 11.76
C PRO A 174 -24.78 30.02 12.70
N HIS A 175 -23.52 29.66 12.44
CA HIS A 175 -22.81 28.58 13.16
C HIS A 175 -21.71 29.05 14.13
N GLU A 176 -21.45 30.36 14.23
CA GLU A 176 -20.41 30.96 15.09
C GLU A 176 -20.46 30.43 16.53
N LYS A 177 -21.67 30.32 17.10
CA LYS A 177 -21.91 29.79 18.47
C LYS A 177 -21.51 28.33 18.68
N TYR A 178 -21.32 27.56 17.61
CA TYR A 178 -20.94 26.14 17.66
C TYR A 178 -19.45 25.91 17.34
N LEU A 179 -18.74 26.94 16.90
CA LEU A 179 -17.33 26.87 16.46
C LEU A 179 -16.34 27.22 17.57
N ASP A 180 -16.78 27.88 18.65
CA ASP A 180 -15.96 28.29 19.82
C ASP A 180 -15.46 27.13 20.71
N LYS A 181 -15.64 25.87 20.30
CA LYS A 181 -14.93 24.77 20.98
C LYS A 181 -13.47 24.83 20.56
N GLU A 182 -12.55 24.86 21.51
CA GLU A 182 -11.12 24.63 21.27
C GLU A 182 -10.98 23.38 20.39
N TRP A 183 -10.64 23.60 19.13
CA TRP A 183 -10.31 22.50 18.23
C TRP A 183 -8.98 21.97 18.72
N GLU A 184 -8.94 20.70 19.11
CA GLU A 184 -7.65 20.03 19.24
C GLU A 184 -6.89 20.20 17.92
N GLU A 185 -5.58 20.46 18.00
CA GLU A 185 -4.73 20.62 16.81
C GLU A 185 -5.03 19.47 15.83
N GLU A 186 -5.41 19.81 14.59
CA GLU A 186 -5.64 18.80 13.56
C GLU A 186 -4.38 17.92 13.47
N PRO A 187 -4.53 16.59 13.57
CA PRO A 187 -3.38 15.70 13.53
C PRO A 187 -2.61 15.91 12.22
N PRO A 188 -1.26 15.85 12.25
CA PRO A 188 -0.44 16.08 11.08
C PRO A 188 -0.86 15.14 9.95
N SER A 189 -1.03 15.70 8.74
CA SER A 189 -1.53 14.95 7.58
C SER A 189 -0.64 13.74 7.27
N MET A 190 -1.17 12.54 7.52
CA MET A 190 -0.46 11.29 7.29
C MET A 190 -0.52 10.88 5.82
N ALA A 191 0.61 10.45 5.26
CA ALA A 191 0.66 9.90 3.91
C ALA A 191 0.49 8.37 3.91
N THR A 192 -0.33 7.88 2.97
CA THR A 192 -0.28 6.48 2.55
C THR A 192 0.16 6.43 1.10
N PHE A 193 1.17 5.60 0.83
CA PHE A 193 1.83 5.51 -0.46
C PHE A 193 2.00 4.05 -0.87
N HIS A 194 2.15 3.82 -2.18
CA HIS A 194 2.26 2.50 -2.79
C HIS A 194 3.19 2.56 -4.00
N PHE A 195 4.13 1.62 -4.10
CA PHE A 195 4.96 1.47 -5.29
C PHE A 195 4.21 0.71 -6.39
N LEU A 196 3.94 1.36 -7.51
CA LEU A 196 3.17 0.82 -8.63
C LEU A 196 4.08 0.32 -9.74
N LEU A 197 3.74 -0.86 -10.28
CA LEU A 197 4.39 -1.44 -11.44
C LEU A 197 3.92 -0.77 -12.75
N PRO A 198 4.72 -0.82 -13.82
CA PRO A 198 4.33 -0.36 -15.15
C PRO A 198 3.00 -0.98 -15.57
N SER A 199 2.09 -0.15 -16.05
CA SER A 199 0.74 -0.57 -16.42
C SER A 199 0.13 0.31 -17.49
N SER A 200 -0.98 -0.11 -18.09
CA SER A 200 -1.64 0.63 -19.18
C SER A 200 -2.17 2.02 -18.78
N ILE A 201 -2.34 2.29 -17.48
CA ILE A 201 -2.77 3.63 -16.98
C ILE A 201 -1.55 4.54 -16.75
N ILE A 202 -0.37 3.94 -16.58
CA ILE A 202 0.83 4.67 -16.20
C ILE A 202 1.61 5.02 -17.46
N THR A 203 1.46 6.27 -17.89
CA THR A 203 2.18 6.80 -19.06
C THR A 203 3.67 6.88 -18.75
N MET A 204 4.45 5.94 -19.30
CA MET A 204 5.90 5.95 -19.19
C MET A 204 6.51 6.81 -20.30
N PRO A 205 7.55 7.62 -20.02
CA PRO A 205 8.33 8.25 -21.07
C PRO A 205 8.86 7.19 -22.05
N MET A 206 8.72 7.44 -23.36
CA MET A 206 9.07 6.50 -24.45
C MET A 206 10.51 5.97 -24.38
N GLU A 207 11.40 6.65 -23.67
CA GLU A 207 12.83 6.34 -23.56
C GLU A 207 13.19 5.37 -22.42
N VAL A 208 12.25 5.05 -21.52
CA VAL A 208 12.53 4.22 -20.34
C VAL A 208 11.67 2.95 -20.34
N LYS A 209 12.01 2.00 -21.21
CA LYS A 209 11.58 0.60 -21.03
C LYS A 209 12.39 0.00 -19.89
N GLY A 210 11.92 0.19 -18.66
CA GLY A 210 12.46 -0.49 -17.50
C GLY A 210 12.26 -2.01 -17.58
N PRO A 211 13.05 -2.82 -16.85
CA PRO A 211 12.81 -4.26 -16.75
C PRO A 211 11.42 -4.54 -16.17
N SER A 212 10.77 -5.60 -16.66
CA SER A 212 9.47 -6.06 -16.14
C SER A 212 9.60 -6.40 -14.65
N GLY A 213 8.64 -5.94 -13.84
CA GLY A 213 8.60 -6.21 -12.40
C GLY A 213 9.27 -5.16 -11.51
N VAL A 214 9.81 -4.07 -12.07
CA VAL A 214 10.34 -2.94 -11.30
C VAL A 214 9.31 -1.82 -11.21
N ALA A 215 9.11 -1.27 -10.01
CA ALA A 215 8.21 -0.15 -9.79
C ALA A 215 8.65 1.09 -10.59
N CYS A 216 7.70 1.79 -11.18
CA CYS A 216 7.97 2.98 -12.01
C CYS A 216 7.28 4.25 -11.50
N VAL A 217 6.22 4.09 -10.70
CA VAL A 217 5.44 5.20 -10.14
C VAL A 217 5.19 4.97 -8.66
N LEU A 218 5.20 6.06 -7.90
CA LEU A 218 4.77 6.12 -6.51
C LEU A 218 3.37 6.75 -6.47
N GLY A 219 2.38 5.97 -6.07
CA GLY A 219 1.04 6.48 -5.77
C GLY A 219 0.96 6.94 -4.31
N ILE A 220 0.35 8.09 -4.04
CA ILE A 220 0.24 8.65 -2.68
C ILE A 220 -1.09 9.36 -2.49
N HIS A 221 -1.69 9.21 -1.32
CA HIS A 221 -2.71 10.13 -0.82
C HIS A 221 -2.36 10.57 0.60
N TRP A 222 -2.91 11.72 0.95
CA TRP A 222 -2.73 12.36 2.25
C TRP A 222 -4.06 12.34 2.99
N ALA A 223 -4.01 12.19 4.32
CA ALA A 223 -5.21 12.23 5.16
C ALA A 223 -6.02 13.51 4.88
N GLY A 224 -7.33 13.36 4.72
CA GLY A 224 -8.26 14.44 4.34
C GLY A 224 -8.22 14.83 2.86
N SER A 225 -7.35 14.23 2.03
CA SER A 225 -7.28 14.55 0.61
C SER A 225 -8.24 13.72 -0.23
N HIS A 226 -8.89 14.38 -1.19
CA HIS A 226 -9.69 13.74 -2.22
C HIS A 226 -8.86 13.10 -3.34
N ASN A 227 -7.56 13.38 -3.39
CA ASN A 227 -6.73 13.07 -4.54
C ASN A 227 -5.73 11.96 -4.23
N PHE A 228 -5.64 11.01 -5.15
CA PHE A 228 -4.54 10.06 -5.23
C PHE A 228 -3.54 10.55 -6.29
N PHE A 229 -2.35 10.94 -5.86
CA PHE A 229 -1.30 11.51 -6.69
C PHE A 229 -0.34 10.43 -7.18
N LEU A 230 0.17 10.59 -8.40
CA LEU A 230 1.12 9.69 -9.02
C LEU A 230 2.42 10.45 -9.32
N TYR A 231 3.54 9.93 -8.80
CA TYR A 231 4.89 10.49 -8.97
C TYR A 231 5.81 9.50 -9.69
N SER A 232 6.50 9.91 -10.75
CA SER A 232 7.47 9.05 -11.45
C SER A 232 8.71 8.80 -10.61
N LEU A 233 9.13 7.54 -10.53
CA LEU A 233 10.35 7.11 -9.84
C LEU A 233 11.62 7.33 -10.68
N HIS A 234 11.49 7.77 -11.93
CA HIS A 234 12.62 8.06 -12.84
C HIS A 234 13.17 9.47 -12.68
N ARG A 235 12.89 10.12 -11.55
CA ARG A 235 13.31 11.49 -11.24
C ARG A 235 14.66 11.55 -10.54
N THR A 236 15.23 12.74 -10.57
CA THR A 236 16.38 13.18 -9.79
C THR A 236 15.97 14.35 -8.88
N LEU A 237 16.76 14.65 -7.85
CA LEU A 237 16.49 15.77 -6.94
C LEU A 237 16.50 17.15 -7.62
N LYS A 238 16.96 17.25 -8.87
CA LYS A 238 16.92 18.49 -9.66
C LYS A 238 15.58 18.69 -10.35
N ASP A 239 14.79 17.63 -10.49
CA ASP A 239 13.52 17.67 -11.20
C ASP A 239 12.43 18.28 -10.33
N LYS A 240 11.46 18.95 -10.97
CA LYS A 240 10.32 19.54 -10.28
C LYS A 240 9.47 18.44 -9.66
N VAL A 241 9.12 18.56 -8.38
CA VAL A 241 8.36 17.55 -7.63
C VAL A 241 6.84 17.72 -7.78
N ASP A 242 6.37 17.93 -9.00
CA ASP A 242 4.91 17.95 -9.29
C ASP A 242 4.42 16.53 -9.61
N PRO A 243 3.18 16.14 -9.27
CA PRO A 243 2.64 14.85 -9.70
C PRO A 243 2.41 14.79 -11.21
N GLU A 244 2.73 13.66 -11.85
CA GLU A 244 2.42 13.41 -13.27
C GLU A 244 0.95 13.09 -13.51
N GLY A 245 0.29 12.49 -12.51
CA GLY A 245 -1.10 12.08 -12.60
C GLY A 245 -1.83 12.30 -11.29
N VAL A 246 -3.12 12.61 -11.39
CA VAL A 246 -3.99 12.81 -10.22
C VAL A 246 -5.30 12.08 -10.48
N TRP A 247 -5.68 11.20 -9.54
CA TRP A 247 -6.97 10.52 -9.55
C TRP A 247 -7.86 11.12 -8.47
N PRO A 248 -8.87 11.91 -8.85
CA PRO A 248 -9.79 12.51 -7.89
C PRO A 248 -10.85 11.51 -7.41
N CYS A 249 -11.18 11.57 -6.13
CA CYS A 249 -12.26 10.84 -5.48
C CYS A 249 -13.35 11.82 -5.01
N ALA A 250 -14.60 11.35 -4.95
CA ALA A 250 -15.74 12.19 -4.57
C ALA A 250 -15.69 12.63 -3.09
N ALA A 251 -15.10 11.80 -2.23
CA ALA A 251 -14.87 12.07 -0.81
C ALA A 251 -13.38 11.85 -0.48
N PRO A 252 -12.90 12.34 0.68
CA PRO A 252 -11.52 12.12 1.10
C PRO A 252 -11.19 10.63 1.17
N ILE A 253 -9.97 10.27 0.77
CA ILE A 253 -9.50 8.89 0.77
C ILE A 253 -9.14 8.52 2.20
N ALA A 254 -9.88 7.58 2.79
CA ALA A 254 -9.63 7.06 4.13
C ALA A 254 -8.59 5.95 4.11
N VAL A 255 -8.71 5.01 3.17
CA VAL A 255 -7.86 3.81 3.08
C VAL A 255 -7.52 3.54 1.62
N SER A 256 -6.26 3.17 1.35
CA SER A 256 -5.88 2.60 0.07
C SER A 256 -5.08 1.32 0.29
N GLN A 257 -5.31 0.33 -0.57
CA GLN A 257 -4.61 -0.95 -0.49
C GLN A 257 -4.22 -1.42 -1.88
N LEU A 258 -2.95 -1.79 -2.03
CA LEU A 258 -2.41 -2.48 -3.19
C LEU A 258 -2.41 -3.99 -2.94
N SER A 259 -2.78 -4.78 -3.94
CA SER A 259 -2.66 -6.24 -3.90
C SER A 259 -1.18 -6.66 -3.87
N TYR A 260 -0.88 -7.83 -3.30
CA TYR A 260 0.48 -8.38 -3.25
C TYR A 260 1.17 -8.48 -4.63
N THR A 261 0.41 -8.72 -5.70
CA THR A 261 0.90 -8.79 -7.08
C THR A 261 1.00 -7.42 -7.76
N CYS A 262 0.68 -6.34 -7.06
CA CYS A 262 0.61 -4.97 -7.59
C CYS A 262 -0.32 -4.80 -8.80
N THR A 263 -1.27 -5.72 -9.01
CA THR A 263 -2.21 -5.70 -10.14
C THR A 263 -3.53 -5.01 -9.82
N TYR A 264 -3.93 -4.99 -8.54
CA TYR A 264 -5.19 -4.38 -8.11
C TYR A 264 -4.95 -3.33 -7.04
N LEU A 265 -5.67 -2.22 -7.15
CA LEU A 265 -5.67 -1.13 -6.17
C LEU A 265 -7.11 -0.84 -5.77
N VAL A 266 -7.37 -0.73 -4.47
CA VAL A 266 -8.65 -0.26 -3.93
C VAL A 266 -8.42 1.05 -3.20
N LEU A 267 -9.26 2.03 -3.51
CA LEU A 267 -9.38 3.29 -2.78
C LEU A 267 -10.73 3.32 -2.07
N ALA A 268 -10.74 3.42 -0.75
CA ALA A 268 -11.94 3.58 0.06
C ALA A 268 -12.00 5.00 0.61
N CYS A 269 -13.13 5.66 0.40
CA CYS A 269 -13.38 7.02 0.85
C CYS A 269 -14.08 7.03 2.21
N GLU A 270 -14.03 8.17 2.90
CA GLU A 270 -14.64 8.35 4.23
C GLU A 270 -16.16 8.12 4.26
N ASP A 271 -16.84 8.34 3.13
CA ASP A 271 -18.28 8.10 2.95
C ASP A 271 -18.63 6.61 2.75
N GLY A 272 -17.65 5.70 2.78
CA GLY A 272 -17.83 4.27 2.61
C GLY A 272 -17.85 3.80 1.15
N VAL A 273 -17.54 4.67 0.18
CA VAL A 273 -17.44 4.30 -1.24
C VAL A 273 -16.05 3.73 -1.56
N LEU A 274 -16.03 2.57 -2.21
CA LEU A 274 -14.82 1.88 -2.68
C LEU A 274 -14.74 1.94 -4.20
N THR A 275 -13.59 2.36 -4.72
CA THR A 275 -13.24 2.29 -6.14
C THR A 275 -12.20 1.21 -6.37
N LEU A 276 -12.50 0.28 -7.28
CA LEU A 276 -11.73 -0.95 -7.51
C LEU A 276 -11.02 -0.84 -8.86
N TRP A 277 -9.69 -0.92 -8.89
CA TRP A 277 -8.89 -0.76 -10.09
C TRP A 277 -8.17 -2.05 -10.48
N ASP A 278 -8.26 -2.42 -11.76
CA ASP A 278 -7.33 -3.34 -12.41
C ASP A 278 -6.23 -2.49 -13.05
N LEU A 279 -5.09 -2.42 -12.38
CA LEU A 279 -3.94 -1.66 -12.86
C LEU A 279 -3.38 -2.29 -14.13
N ALA A 280 -3.27 -3.63 -14.16
CA ALA A 280 -2.63 -4.36 -15.25
C ALA A 280 -3.33 -4.10 -16.61
N GLU A 281 -4.66 -4.16 -16.63
CA GLU A 281 -5.44 -3.89 -17.84
C GLU A 281 -5.84 -2.41 -17.98
N GLY A 282 -5.71 -1.67 -16.89
CA GLY A 282 -5.77 -0.22 -16.87
C GLY A 282 -7.15 0.39 -16.84
N PHE A 283 -8.09 -0.23 -16.12
CA PHE A 283 -9.46 0.26 -16.02
C PHE A 283 -10.06 -0.01 -14.62
N PRO A 284 -11.07 0.79 -14.20
CA PRO A 284 -11.79 0.50 -12.97
C PRO A 284 -12.68 -0.73 -13.15
N LEU A 285 -12.52 -1.74 -12.28
CA LEU A 285 -13.42 -2.89 -12.21
C LEU A 285 -14.83 -2.48 -11.73
N GLY A 286 -14.93 -1.39 -10.99
CA GLY A 286 -16.21 -0.80 -10.58
C GLY A 286 -16.12 0.03 -9.31
N VAL A 287 -17.26 0.55 -8.90
CA VAL A 287 -17.45 1.31 -7.67
C VAL A 287 -18.53 0.61 -6.84
N ILE A 288 -18.31 0.46 -5.54
CA ILE A 288 -19.26 -0.15 -4.61
C ILE A 288 -19.30 0.62 -3.30
N ALA A 289 -20.47 0.76 -2.70
CA ALA A 289 -20.61 1.40 -1.39
C ALA A 289 -20.77 0.34 -0.29
N LEU A 290 -20.13 0.56 0.85
CA LEU A 290 -20.40 -0.18 2.07
C LEU A 290 -21.83 0.09 2.56
N PRO A 291 -22.40 -0.79 3.42
CA PRO A 291 -23.68 -0.53 4.02
C PRO A 291 -23.74 0.81 4.76
N LYS A 292 -24.94 1.40 4.82
CA LYS A 292 -25.13 2.75 5.34
C LYS A 292 -24.60 2.87 6.77
N GLY A 293 -23.71 3.85 6.98
CA GLY A 293 -23.10 4.13 8.28
C GLY A 293 -21.82 3.36 8.57
N CYS A 294 -21.40 2.43 7.70
CA CYS A 294 -20.11 1.77 7.79
C CYS A 294 -19.03 2.58 7.06
N SER A 295 -17.89 2.82 7.72
CA SER A 295 -16.69 3.36 7.06
C SER A 295 -15.57 2.31 7.06
N CYS A 296 -14.68 2.40 6.08
CA CYS A 296 -13.61 1.42 5.89
C CYS A 296 -12.48 1.65 6.91
N GLN A 297 -12.13 0.63 7.70
CA GLN A 297 -10.96 0.64 8.59
C GLN A 297 -9.73 0.02 7.91
N SER A 298 -9.89 -1.11 7.22
CA SER A 298 -8.78 -1.76 6.49
C SER A 298 -9.28 -2.67 5.38
N ILE A 299 -8.43 -2.90 4.38
CA ILE A 299 -8.72 -3.71 3.19
C ILE A 299 -7.65 -4.79 3.05
N HIS A 300 -8.07 -6.02 2.79
CA HIS A 300 -7.19 -7.19 2.73
C HIS A 300 -7.47 -8.01 1.48
N PHE A 301 -6.53 -8.07 0.55
CA PHE A 301 -6.71 -8.87 -0.66
C PHE A 301 -6.60 -10.36 -0.37
N LEU A 302 -7.51 -11.14 -0.94
CA LEU A 302 -7.43 -12.58 -0.98
C LEU A 302 -6.77 -13.00 -2.29
N LYS A 303 -5.91 -14.03 -2.25
CA LYS A 303 -5.52 -14.72 -3.48
C LYS A 303 -6.79 -15.28 -4.11
N TYR A 304 -7.01 -14.97 -5.38
CA TYR A 304 -8.26 -15.31 -6.05
C TYR A 304 -8.50 -16.82 -6.02
N PHE A 305 -9.67 -17.23 -5.56
CA PHE A 305 -10.06 -18.62 -5.41
C PHE A 305 -11.48 -18.84 -5.91
N LEU A 306 -11.77 -20.08 -6.31
CA LEU A 306 -13.08 -20.55 -6.71
C LEU A 306 -13.59 -21.61 -5.72
N VAL A 307 -14.90 -21.80 -5.69
CA VAL A 307 -15.53 -22.88 -4.94
C VAL A 307 -15.80 -24.02 -5.91
N HIS A 308 -15.10 -25.14 -5.79
CA HIS A 308 -15.30 -26.35 -6.59
C HIS A 308 -15.66 -27.51 -5.68
N LYS A 309 -16.76 -28.22 -5.97
CA LYS A 309 -17.28 -29.34 -5.16
C LYS A 309 -17.38 -29.00 -3.65
N GLY A 310 -17.73 -27.75 -3.34
CA GLY A 310 -17.90 -27.27 -1.97
C GLY A 310 -16.61 -26.94 -1.20
N GLN A 311 -15.45 -26.94 -1.87
CA GLN A 311 -14.14 -26.57 -1.33
C GLN A 311 -13.54 -25.37 -2.06
N ASN A 312 -12.78 -24.55 -1.34
CA ASN A 312 -12.05 -23.43 -1.93
C ASN A 312 -10.77 -23.94 -2.59
N MET A 313 -10.52 -23.50 -3.82
CA MET A 313 -9.34 -23.89 -4.58
C MET A 313 -8.82 -22.72 -5.42
N TYR A 314 -7.51 -22.67 -5.61
CA TYR A 314 -6.85 -21.75 -6.53
C TYR A 314 -6.98 -22.24 -7.98
N PRO A 315 -7.18 -21.33 -8.95
CA PRO A 315 -7.03 -21.69 -10.34
C PRO A 315 -5.56 -22.01 -10.66
N GLU A 316 -5.30 -23.02 -11.49
CA GLU A 316 -3.93 -23.29 -11.99
C GLU A 316 -3.38 -22.13 -12.82
N SER A 317 -4.25 -21.47 -13.58
CA SER A 317 -3.89 -20.31 -14.40
C SER A 317 -4.44 -19.01 -13.78
N PRO A 318 -3.64 -17.93 -13.71
CA PRO A 318 -4.09 -16.64 -13.21
C PRO A 318 -5.29 -16.13 -14.01
N LEU A 319 -6.42 -15.96 -13.33
CA LEU A 319 -7.59 -15.34 -13.93
C LEU A 319 -7.40 -13.82 -14.00
N LYS A 320 -7.53 -13.27 -15.21
CA LYS A 320 -7.43 -11.82 -15.44
C LYS A 320 -8.67 -11.09 -14.94
N SER A 321 -8.48 -9.88 -14.42
CA SER A 321 -9.54 -8.94 -14.05
C SER A 321 -10.60 -9.52 -13.11
N GLN A 322 -10.13 -10.31 -12.15
CA GLN A 322 -10.94 -10.90 -11.09
C GLN A 322 -10.21 -10.73 -9.76
N MET A 323 -10.90 -10.11 -8.80
CA MET A 323 -10.32 -9.87 -7.50
C MET A 323 -11.35 -10.07 -6.39
N LYS A 324 -10.84 -10.45 -5.22
CA LYS A 324 -11.58 -10.60 -3.98
C LYS A 324 -10.79 -9.88 -2.89
N CYS A 325 -11.45 -9.03 -2.11
CA CYS A 325 -10.87 -8.45 -0.92
C CYS A 325 -11.88 -8.45 0.22
N VAL A 326 -11.34 -8.48 1.44
CA VAL A 326 -12.11 -8.35 2.67
C VAL A 326 -11.96 -6.93 3.17
N VAL A 327 -13.07 -6.33 3.56
CA VAL A 327 -13.13 -4.97 4.12
C VAL A 327 -13.57 -5.08 5.57
N LEU A 328 -12.68 -4.68 6.48
CA LEU A 328 -13.00 -4.50 7.89
C LEU A 328 -13.48 -3.06 8.07
N CYS A 329 -14.67 -2.91 8.64
CA CYS A 329 -15.27 -1.62 8.92
C CYS A 329 -14.96 -1.15 10.35
N THR A 330 -15.09 0.16 10.56
CA THR A 330 -14.86 0.82 11.86
C THR A 330 -15.83 0.39 12.96
N ASP A 331 -17.00 -0.15 12.58
CA ASP A 331 -17.99 -0.76 13.47
C ASP A 331 -17.71 -2.25 13.75
N SER A 332 -16.52 -2.73 13.39
CA SER A 332 -16.09 -4.12 13.49
C SER A 332 -16.88 -5.14 12.65
N SER A 333 -17.72 -4.68 11.72
CA SER A 333 -18.31 -5.56 10.70
C SER A 333 -17.31 -5.89 9.59
N LEU A 334 -17.51 -7.04 8.94
CA LEU A 334 -16.59 -7.61 7.97
C LEU A 334 -17.33 -7.99 6.69
N TYR A 335 -16.85 -7.51 5.54
CA TYR A 335 -17.48 -7.76 4.24
C TYR A 335 -16.50 -8.35 3.23
N LEU A 336 -16.98 -9.25 2.38
CA LEU A 336 -16.29 -9.72 1.19
C LEU A 336 -16.76 -8.91 -0.01
N VAL A 337 -15.82 -8.23 -0.66
CA VAL A 337 -16.01 -7.55 -1.94
C VAL A 337 -15.42 -8.42 -3.05
N THR A 338 -16.23 -8.71 -4.07
CA THR A 338 -15.79 -9.43 -5.27
C THR A 338 -16.06 -8.58 -6.50
N ALA A 339 -15.06 -8.44 -7.37
CA ALA A 339 -15.21 -7.75 -8.65
C ALA A 339 -14.65 -8.59 -9.80
N LYS A 340 -15.35 -8.52 -10.93
CA LYS A 340 -14.99 -9.22 -12.16
C LYS A 340 -15.28 -8.31 -13.34
N ARG A 341 -14.47 -8.37 -14.39
CA ARG A 341 -14.63 -7.52 -15.59
C ARG A 341 -16.05 -7.45 -16.17
N THR A 342 -16.76 -8.56 -16.18
CA THR A 342 -18.06 -8.69 -16.87
C THR A 342 -19.27 -8.44 -15.97
N GLN A 343 -19.06 -8.20 -14.67
CA GLN A 343 -20.13 -8.08 -13.69
C GLN A 343 -19.83 -6.90 -12.76
N GLY A 344 -20.87 -6.17 -12.34
CA GLY A 344 -20.70 -5.16 -11.31
C GLY A 344 -20.07 -5.76 -10.04
N PRO A 345 -19.30 -4.96 -9.27
CA PRO A 345 -18.79 -5.43 -8.00
C PRO A 345 -19.93 -5.83 -7.07
N THR A 346 -19.67 -6.84 -6.25
CA THR A 346 -20.63 -7.39 -5.29
C THR A 346 -20.04 -7.33 -3.90
N ILE A 347 -20.92 -7.15 -2.90
CA ILE A 347 -20.58 -7.17 -1.49
C ILE A 347 -21.41 -8.23 -0.78
N SER A 348 -20.79 -8.97 0.13
CA SER A 348 -21.44 -9.97 0.96
C SER A 348 -20.95 -9.84 2.40
N VAL A 349 -21.82 -10.06 3.36
CA VAL A 349 -21.50 -9.97 4.79
C VAL A 349 -20.80 -11.25 5.22
N LEU A 350 -19.63 -11.11 5.84
CA LEU A 350 -18.92 -12.22 6.47
C LEU A 350 -19.19 -12.26 7.97
N VAL A 351 -19.13 -11.09 8.62
CA VAL A 351 -19.42 -10.93 10.05
C VAL A 351 -20.20 -9.63 10.23
N GLU A 352 -21.35 -9.72 10.90
CA GLU A 352 -22.16 -8.55 11.25
C GLU A 352 -21.53 -7.77 12.42
N ARG A 353 -21.94 -6.51 12.59
CA ARG A 353 -21.49 -5.71 13.73
C ARG A 353 -21.89 -6.39 15.06
N PRO A 354 -20.99 -6.44 16.05
CA PRO A 354 -21.30 -7.02 17.36
C PRO A 354 -22.33 -6.15 18.11
N ILE A 355 -23.44 -6.75 18.54
CA ILE A 355 -24.50 -6.05 19.30
C ILE A 355 -24.47 -6.42 20.80
N LYS A 356 -24.17 -7.69 21.12
CA LYS A 356 -24.26 -8.23 22.49
C LYS A 356 -22.90 -8.34 23.19
N HIS A 357 -21.90 -8.84 22.47
CA HIS A 357 -20.56 -9.11 22.98
C HIS A 357 -19.58 -8.14 22.31
N LEU A 358 -19.47 -6.92 22.85
CA LEU A 358 -18.61 -5.87 22.30
C LEU A 358 -17.11 -6.19 22.45
N ASP A 359 -16.78 -7.08 23.38
CA ASP A 359 -15.46 -7.66 23.60
C ASP A 359 -15.05 -8.64 22.49
N GLU A 360 -15.99 -9.26 21.80
CA GLU A 360 -15.73 -10.10 20.62
C GLU A 360 -15.56 -9.30 19.33
N ALA A 361 -15.66 -7.97 19.39
CA ALA A 361 -15.52 -7.11 18.22
C ALA A 361 -14.18 -7.33 17.51
N ILE A 362 -14.22 -7.45 16.19
CA ILE A 362 -13.03 -7.63 15.36
C ILE A 362 -12.17 -6.38 15.42
N CYS A 363 -10.88 -6.53 15.75
CA CYS A 363 -9.90 -5.45 15.78
C CYS A 363 -8.90 -5.53 14.61
N ALA A 364 -8.60 -6.74 14.12
CA ALA A 364 -7.69 -6.96 13.00
C ALA A 364 -8.08 -8.23 12.23
N VAL A 365 -7.68 -8.29 10.97
CA VAL A 365 -7.83 -9.48 10.12
C VAL A 365 -6.58 -9.67 9.26
N ALA A 366 -6.33 -10.91 8.83
CA ALA A 366 -5.20 -11.22 7.97
C ALA A 366 -5.50 -12.41 7.04
N PRO A 367 -5.32 -12.27 5.72
CA PRO A 367 -5.56 -13.37 4.78
C PRO A 367 -4.41 -14.38 4.84
N VAL A 368 -4.75 -15.68 4.86
CA VAL A 368 -3.75 -16.76 4.77
C VAL A 368 -3.57 -17.13 3.31
N LEU A 369 -2.64 -16.46 2.61
CA LEU A 369 -2.49 -16.56 1.15
C LEU A 369 -2.05 -17.94 0.63
N ALA A 370 -1.56 -18.81 1.53
CA ALA A 370 -1.25 -20.20 1.24
C ALA A 370 -2.50 -21.12 1.24
N LEU A 371 -3.61 -20.71 1.88
CA LEU A 371 -4.84 -21.48 1.97
C LEU A 371 -6.01 -20.78 1.24
N PRO A 372 -6.66 -21.42 0.26
CA PRO A 372 -7.74 -20.81 -0.51
C PRO A 372 -8.90 -20.32 0.36
N GLY A 373 -9.20 -19.03 0.27
CA GLY A 373 -10.35 -18.42 0.94
C GLY A 373 -10.29 -18.43 2.47
N MET A 374 -9.09 -18.52 3.06
CA MET A 374 -8.93 -18.52 4.52
C MET A 374 -8.52 -17.14 5.06
N LEU A 375 -9.13 -16.77 6.19
CA LEU A 375 -8.91 -15.49 6.85
C LEU A 375 -8.73 -15.68 8.36
N LEU A 376 -7.66 -15.12 8.93
CA LEU A 376 -7.50 -14.97 10.37
C LEU A 376 -8.26 -13.73 10.85
N ILE A 377 -9.02 -13.90 11.94
CA ILE A 377 -9.80 -12.86 12.60
C ILE A 377 -9.30 -12.72 14.04
N PHE A 378 -9.03 -11.49 14.45
CA PHE A 378 -8.59 -11.14 15.79
C PHE A 378 -9.68 -10.33 16.50
N GLY A 379 -10.15 -10.83 17.63
CA GLY A 379 -11.13 -10.15 18.47
C GLY A 379 -10.48 -9.27 19.55
N LYS A 380 -11.19 -8.25 20.02
CA LYS A 380 -10.73 -7.38 21.12
C LYS A 380 -10.53 -8.12 22.45
N ASN A 381 -11.15 -9.29 22.62
CA ASN A 381 -10.92 -10.20 23.75
C ASN A 381 -9.63 -11.05 23.59
N GLY A 382 -8.86 -10.83 22.53
CA GLY A 382 -7.63 -11.55 22.23
C GLY A 382 -7.83 -12.92 21.58
N SER A 383 -9.07 -13.25 21.20
CA SER A 383 -9.33 -14.46 20.42
C SER A 383 -8.71 -14.35 19.03
N VAL A 384 -8.15 -15.48 18.55
CA VAL A 384 -7.62 -15.62 17.20
C VAL A 384 -8.34 -16.79 16.54
N GLN A 385 -9.01 -16.55 15.42
CA GLN A 385 -9.87 -17.53 14.76
C GLN A 385 -9.55 -17.62 13.27
N LEU A 386 -9.65 -18.82 12.70
CA LEU A 386 -9.56 -19.05 11.26
C LEU A 386 -10.96 -19.21 10.68
N MET A 387 -11.31 -18.41 9.68
CA MET A 387 -12.60 -18.43 9.00
C MET A 387 -12.45 -18.83 7.53
N ASP A 388 -13.39 -19.65 7.04
CA ASP A 388 -13.63 -19.84 5.61
C ASP A 388 -14.47 -18.68 5.06
N VAL A 389 -13.96 -17.95 4.08
CA VAL A 389 -14.64 -16.77 3.50
C VAL A 389 -15.76 -17.15 2.54
N ALA A 390 -15.72 -18.34 1.92
CA ALA A 390 -16.76 -18.79 1.00
C ALA A 390 -17.99 -19.30 1.74
N LYS A 391 -17.76 -19.97 2.87
CA LYS A 391 -18.79 -20.38 3.83
C LYS A 391 -18.42 -19.71 5.15
N PRO A 392 -18.92 -18.51 5.48
CA PRO A 392 -18.51 -17.70 6.64
C PRO A 392 -18.71 -18.45 7.96
N GLN A 393 -17.77 -19.33 8.27
CA GLN A 393 -17.78 -20.28 9.37
C GLN A 393 -16.37 -20.36 9.95
N ILE A 394 -16.29 -20.43 11.28
CA ILE A 394 -15.02 -20.59 11.99
C ILE A 394 -14.60 -22.07 11.90
N ILE A 395 -13.39 -22.31 11.42
CA ILE A 395 -12.81 -23.65 11.27
C ILE A 395 -12.10 -24.07 12.56
N CYS A 396 -11.28 -23.16 13.11
CA CYS A 396 -10.55 -23.39 14.33
C CYS A 396 -10.20 -22.07 15.03
N ALA A 397 -9.80 -22.16 16.29
CA ALA A 397 -9.30 -21.06 17.09
C ALA A 397 -7.89 -21.36 17.59
N PHE A 398 -7.08 -20.33 17.76
CA PHE A 398 -5.73 -20.40 18.26
C PHE A 398 -5.67 -19.71 19.62
N ALA A 399 -5.00 -20.35 20.56
CA ALA A 399 -4.79 -19.82 21.90
C ALA A 399 -3.31 -19.82 22.21
N LEU A 400 -2.86 -18.77 22.90
CA LEU A 400 -1.56 -18.74 23.54
C LEU A 400 -1.55 -19.70 24.75
N PRO A 401 -0.38 -20.21 25.17
CA PRO A 401 -0.27 -20.91 26.44
C PRO A 401 -0.78 -20.03 27.59
N ARG A 402 -1.34 -20.63 28.64
CA ARG A 402 -2.05 -19.90 29.72
C ARG A 402 -1.20 -18.84 30.43
N THR A 403 0.11 -18.96 30.38
CA THR A 403 1.08 -18.02 30.97
C THR A 403 1.33 -16.80 30.10
N TYR A 404 0.70 -16.69 28.93
CA TYR A 404 0.91 -15.57 28.01
C TYR A 404 -0.42 -14.96 27.59
N HIS A 405 -0.44 -13.64 27.53
CA HIS A 405 -1.57 -12.85 27.06
C HIS A 405 -1.11 -11.88 25.98
N LEU A 406 -2.05 -11.35 25.20
CA LEU A 406 -1.75 -10.23 24.31
C LEU A 406 -1.74 -8.96 25.18
N ALA A 407 -0.62 -8.23 25.27
CA ALA A 407 -0.57 -7.00 26.08
C ALA A 407 -1.58 -5.95 25.60
N VAL A 408 -1.82 -5.89 24.29
CA VAL A 408 -2.78 -4.99 23.67
C VAL A 408 -3.69 -5.78 22.71
N PRO A 409 -4.72 -6.48 23.23
CA PRO A 409 -5.59 -7.34 22.42
C PRO A 409 -6.28 -6.61 21.25
N TRP A 410 -6.54 -5.31 21.39
CA TRP A 410 -7.14 -4.47 20.35
C TRP A 410 -6.13 -3.99 19.27
N LYS A 411 -4.84 -4.30 19.44
CA LYS A 411 -3.78 -4.03 18.45
C LYS A 411 -2.75 -5.18 18.46
N PRO A 412 -3.16 -6.39 18.02
CA PRO A 412 -2.30 -7.56 18.08
C PRO A 412 -1.09 -7.41 17.16
N LEU A 413 0.05 -7.94 17.60
CA LEU A 413 1.29 -7.98 16.82
C LEU A 413 1.47 -9.38 16.24
N PHE A 414 1.28 -9.51 14.93
CA PHE A 414 1.34 -10.78 14.22
C PHE A 414 2.01 -10.64 12.85
N ALA A 415 2.45 -11.75 12.29
CA ALA A 415 2.93 -11.85 10.92
C ALA A 415 2.40 -13.14 10.28
N VAL A 416 1.82 -13.04 9.09
CA VAL A 416 1.32 -14.20 8.33
C VAL A 416 2.26 -14.48 7.17
N SER A 417 2.65 -15.74 7.01
CA SER A 417 3.50 -16.14 5.89
C SER A 417 2.71 -16.12 4.57
N VAL A 418 3.34 -15.56 3.52
CA VAL A 418 2.76 -15.51 2.17
C VAL A 418 2.84 -16.87 1.48
N GLN A 419 3.88 -17.65 1.78
CA GLN A 419 4.21 -18.89 1.07
C GLN A 419 3.77 -20.14 1.83
N HIS A 420 3.86 -20.09 3.16
CA HIS A 420 3.57 -21.21 4.03
C HIS A 420 2.29 -20.92 4.82
N PRO A 421 1.45 -21.92 5.10
CA PRO A 421 0.26 -21.74 5.91
C PRO A 421 0.66 -21.70 7.40
N CYS A 422 1.29 -20.60 7.80
CA CYS A 422 1.71 -20.38 9.17
C CYS A 422 1.64 -18.89 9.53
N PHE A 423 1.53 -18.60 10.82
CA PHE A 423 1.63 -17.25 11.33
C PHE A 423 2.39 -17.19 12.66
N LEU A 424 2.96 -16.03 12.92
CA LEU A 424 3.61 -15.68 14.17
C LEU A 424 2.71 -14.74 14.96
N LEU A 425 2.64 -14.94 16.28
CA LEU A 425 1.89 -14.09 17.19
C LEU A 425 2.78 -13.76 18.39
N ARG A 426 2.89 -12.49 18.74
CA ARG A 426 3.56 -12.07 19.97
C ARG A 426 2.64 -12.29 21.17
N GLY A 427 3.16 -12.88 22.23
CA GLY A 427 2.53 -12.92 23.55
C GLY A 427 3.45 -12.37 24.62
N ASP A 428 2.86 -11.75 25.63
CA ASP A 428 3.53 -11.07 26.74
C ASP A 428 3.25 -11.85 28.05
N HIS A 429 4.22 -11.89 28.96
CA HIS A 429 4.13 -12.63 30.21
C HIS A 429 3.49 -11.75 31.32
N PRO A 430 2.56 -12.27 32.14
CA PRO A 430 1.76 -11.48 33.10
C PRO A 430 2.56 -10.90 34.29
N ASP A 431 3.68 -11.50 34.67
CA ASP A 431 4.52 -11.05 35.82
C ASP A 431 5.11 -9.63 35.67
N GLU A 432 4.87 -8.95 34.55
CA GLU A 432 5.49 -7.68 34.18
C GLU A 432 4.53 -6.49 34.22
N ILE A 433 3.24 -6.68 34.51
CA ILE A 433 2.27 -5.56 34.60
C ILE A 433 2.46 -4.74 35.91
N GLU A 434 3.13 -5.29 36.93
CA GLU A 434 3.34 -4.66 38.25
C GLU A 434 4.79 -4.25 38.58
N SER A 435 5.76 -4.45 37.67
CA SER A 435 7.18 -4.12 37.93
C SER A 435 7.62 -2.85 37.19
N ASP A 436 7.87 -1.78 37.95
CA ASP A 436 8.38 -0.48 37.47
C ASP A 436 9.90 -0.51 37.13
N ASP A 437 10.52 -1.70 37.14
CA ASP A 437 11.93 -1.88 36.81
C ASP A 437 12.10 -2.26 35.34
N THR A 438 12.82 -1.42 34.61
CA THR A 438 13.20 -1.51 33.19
C THR A 438 14.07 -2.73 32.81
N LYS A 439 13.99 -3.85 33.54
CA LYS A 439 14.77 -5.06 33.30
C LYS A 439 13.96 -6.10 32.52
N ASN A 440 14.30 -6.20 31.23
CA ASN A 440 14.01 -7.33 30.32
C ASN A 440 12.54 -7.79 30.25
N ILE A 441 11.74 -7.09 29.46
CA ILE A 441 10.43 -7.56 29.00
C ILE A 441 10.62 -8.89 28.25
N GLN A 442 10.19 -10.02 28.83
CA GLN A 442 10.23 -11.34 28.19
C GLN A 442 9.05 -11.52 27.23
N ASN A 443 9.15 -10.85 26.08
CA ASN A 443 8.24 -11.07 24.96
C ASN A 443 8.55 -12.40 24.29
N SER A 444 7.54 -13.23 24.08
CA SER A 444 7.66 -14.49 23.32
C SER A 444 6.95 -14.39 21.99
N VAL A 445 7.54 -15.00 20.96
CA VAL A 445 6.93 -15.11 19.63
C VAL A 445 6.49 -16.56 19.44
N PHE A 446 5.19 -16.76 19.25
CA PHE A 446 4.58 -18.07 19.06
C PHE A 446 4.40 -18.35 17.58
N TYR A 447 4.85 -19.53 17.16
CA TYR A 447 4.71 -20.02 15.79
C TYR A 447 3.55 -21.01 15.70
N PHE A 448 2.56 -20.68 14.86
CA PHE A 448 1.42 -21.52 14.57
C PHE A 448 1.55 -22.09 13.16
N ASN A 449 1.78 -23.40 13.06
CA ASN A 449 1.78 -24.13 11.80
C ASN A 449 0.39 -24.69 11.50
N LEU A 450 -0.29 -24.18 10.46
CA LEU A 450 -1.61 -24.67 10.08
C LEU A 450 -1.55 -26.04 9.38
N GLU A 451 -0.42 -26.40 8.75
CA GLU A 451 -0.24 -27.73 8.14
C GLU A 451 -0.17 -28.85 9.17
N ALA A 452 0.27 -28.55 10.39
CA ALA A 452 0.32 -29.53 11.48
C ALA A 452 -1.08 -29.93 11.98
N TYR A 453 -2.13 -29.20 11.59
CA TYR A 453 -3.49 -29.48 12.01
C TYR A 453 -4.20 -30.39 10.99
N PRO A 454 -4.62 -31.62 11.35
CA PRO A 454 -5.13 -32.62 10.40
C PRO A 454 -6.31 -32.15 9.54
N LEU A 455 -7.19 -31.29 10.08
CA LEU A 455 -8.33 -30.76 9.33
C LEU A 455 -7.92 -29.77 8.21
N LEU A 456 -6.75 -29.15 8.33
CA LEU A 456 -6.21 -28.20 7.34
C LEU A 456 -5.21 -28.86 6.39
N GLU A 457 -4.63 -30.01 6.76
CA GLU A 457 -3.74 -30.82 5.92
C GLU A 457 -4.41 -31.25 4.60
N HIS A 458 -5.70 -31.58 4.62
CA HIS A 458 -6.45 -31.92 3.40
C HIS A 458 -6.64 -30.70 2.48
N ILE A 459 -6.82 -29.51 3.07
CA ILE A 459 -7.01 -28.26 2.33
C ILE A 459 -5.69 -27.79 1.71
N SER A 460 -4.56 -28.01 2.39
CA SER A 460 -3.24 -27.64 1.87
C SER A 460 -2.77 -28.54 0.73
N ARG A 461 -3.12 -29.84 0.71
CA ARG A 461 -2.68 -30.79 -0.33
C ARG A 461 -3.42 -30.67 -1.67
N ASN A 462 -4.73 -30.38 -1.66
CA ASN A 462 -5.59 -30.39 -2.85
C ASN A 462 -6.17 -29.00 -3.15
N HIS A 463 -5.29 -28.01 -3.35
CA HIS A 463 -5.70 -26.61 -3.42
C HIS A 463 -5.74 -26.02 -4.84
N THR A 464 -5.56 -26.80 -5.90
CA THR A 464 -5.59 -26.33 -7.30
C THR A 464 -6.68 -27.02 -8.12
N ILE A 465 -7.33 -26.27 -9.03
CA ILE A 465 -8.31 -26.80 -10.00
C ILE A 465 -7.64 -26.94 -11.37
N PRO A 466 -7.68 -28.14 -12.01
CA PRO A 466 -7.24 -28.36 -13.38
C PRO A 466 -7.97 -27.48 -14.41
N GLU A 467 -7.27 -26.99 -15.43
CA GLU A 467 -7.86 -26.17 -16.50
C GLU A 467 -9.04 -26.85 -17.23
N THR A 468 -9.06 -28.19 -17.31
CA THR A 468 -10.14 -28.95 -17.95
C THR A 468 -11.50 -28.75 -17.27
N ASP A 469 -11.52 -28.69 -15.93
CA ASP A 469 -12.76 -28.56 -15.14
C ASP A 469 -13.30 -27.11 -15.10
N MET A 470 -12.48 -26.13 -15.51
CA MET A 470 -12.92 -24.73 -15.67
C MET A 470 -13.82 -24.55 -16.90
N THR A 471 -13.67 -25.43 -17.90
CA THR A 471 -14.30 -25.29 -19.22
C THR A 471 -15.78 -25.69 -19.20
N GLU A 472 -16.18 -26.60 -18.30
CA GLU A 472 -17.57 -27.05 -18.17
C GLU A 472 -18.52 -25.96 -17.64
N ASN A 473 -18.02 -25.04 -16.80
CA ASN A 473 -18.79 -23.86 -16.35
C ASN A 473 -18.82 -22.71 -17.38
N MET A 474 -18.01 -22.78 -18.44
CA MET A 474 -17.92 -21.78 -19.52
C MET A 474 -18.70 -22.16 -20.79
N ALA A 475 -19.47 -23.26 -20.76
CA ALA A 475 -20.22 -23.76 -21.93
C ALA A 475 -21.28 -22.80 -22.49
N PHE A 476 -21.64 -21.72 -21.79
CA PHE A 476 -22.59 -20.69 -22.27
C PHE A 476 -21.93 -19.44 -22.88
N ALA A 477 -20.60 -19.37 -23.00
CA ALA A 477 -19.88 -18.16 -23.40
C ALA A 477 -19.48 -18.08 -24.89
N GLN A 478 -20.10 -18.85 -25.79
CA GLN A 478 -19.74 -18.86 -27.23
C GLN A 478 -20.34 -17.71 -28.05
N VAL A 479 -21.19 -16.86 -27.47
CA VAL A 479 -21.58 -15.59 -28.10
C VAL A 479 -20.86 -14.47 -27.37
N LEU A 480 -19.98 -13.73 -28.07
CA LEU A 480 -19.27 -12.58 -27.50
C LEU A 480 -20.28 -11.65 -26.80
N PRO A 481 -20.17 -11.45 -25.48
CA PRO A 481 -20.98 -10.48 -24.74
C PRO A 481 -20.92 -9.12 -25.43
N LEU A 482 -21.99 -8.32 -25.34
CA LEU A 482 -22.07 -7.01 -26.00
C LEU A 482 -20.84 -6.16 -25.65
N GLU A 483 -20.35 -6.30 -24.43
CA GLU A 483 -19.20 -5.65 -23.85
C GLU A 483 -17.90 -6.06 -24.57
N LYS A 484 -17.70 -7.34 -24.87
CA LYS A 484 -16.54 -7.79 -25.67
C LYS A 484 -16.63 -7.35 -27.13
N ARG A 485 -17.85 -7.20 -27.67
CA ARG A 485 -18.05 -6.61 -29.00
C ARG A 485 -17.75 -5.11 -28.99
N CYS A 486 -18.17 -4.39 -27.96
CA CYS A 486 -17.85 -2.97 -27.74
C CYS A 486 -16.35 -2.78 -27.49
N GLU A 487 -15.72 -3.63 -26.70
CA GLU A 487 -14.29 -3.61 -26.42
C GLU A 487 -13.49 -3.93 -27.67
N SER A 488 -13.85 -4.97 -28.43
CA SER A 488 -13.20 -5.27 -29.71
C SER A 488 -13.41 -4.14 -30.72
N PHE A 489 -14.58 -3.49 -30.70
CA PHE A 489 -14.85 -2.30 -31.51
C PHE A 489 -13.98 -1.10 -31.07
N LEU A 490 -13.82 -0.86 -29.77
CA LEU A 490 -12.99 0.19 -29.20
C LEU A 490 -11.50 -0.09 -29.46
N GLN A 491 -11.00 -1.30 -29.21
CA GLN A 491 -9.64 -1.74 -29.55
C GLN A 491 -9.36 -1.61 -31.04
N LYS A 492 -10.30 -2.00 -31.91
CA LYS A 492 -10.17 -1.77 -33.36
C LYS A 492 -10.15 -0.28 -33.71
N ARG A 493 -10.83 0.57 -32.93
CA ARG A 493 -10.77 2.04 -33.07
C ARG A 493 -9.43 2.60 -32.57
N PHE A 494 -8.90 2.11 -31.44
CA PHE A 494 -7.61 2.50 -30.87
C PHE A 494 -6.44 2.05 -31.77
N GLN A 495 -6.47 0.82 -32.29
CA GLN A 495 -5.51 0.35 -33.30
C GLN A 495 -5.63 1.11 -34.64
N LYS A 496 -6.84 1.57 -35.01
CA LYS A 496 -7.00 2.51 -36.14
C LYS A 496 -6.46 3.91 -35.82
N MET A 497 -6.46 4.33 -34.55
CA MET A 497 -5.93 5.61 -34.07
C MET A 497 -4.40 5.61 -33.98
N GLU A 498 -3.78 4.47 -33.65
CA GLU A 498 -2.31 4.28 -33.72
C GLU A 498 -1.75 4.60 -35.12
N LYS A 499 -2.59 4.58 -36.16
CA LYS A 499 -2.20 4.96 -37.53
C LYS A 499 -2.56 6.38 -37.98
N LYS A 500 -3.17 7.23 -37.15
CA LYS A 500 -3.40 8.66 -37.42
C LYS A 500 -4.10 9.30 -36.22
N VAL A 501 -3.33 9.79 -35.26
CA VAL A 501 -3.24 11.20 -34.81
C VAL A 501 -2.18 11.20 -33.72
N LYS A 502 -1.08 11.93 -33.91
CA LYS A 502 -0.15 12.19 -32.81
C LYS A 502 -0.94 12.97 -31.76
N GLU A 503 -1.04 12.52 -30.51
CA GLU A 503 -1.80 13.22 -29.44
C GLU A 503 -1.50 14.73 -29.38
N GLN A 504 -0.27 15.12 -29.75
CA GLN A 504 0.16 16.50 -30.00
C GLN A 504 -0.81 17.30 -30.90
N GLU A 505 -1.33 16.72 -31.97
CA GLU A 505 -2.26 17.38 -32.90
C GLU A 505 -3.65 17.58 -32.30
N HIS A 506 -4.13 16.68 -31.43
CA HIS A 506 -5.41 16.85 -30.75
C HIS A 506 -5.37 18.02 -29.75
N TRP A 507 -4.31 18.07 -28.93
CA TRP A 507 -4.07 19.18 -28.02
C TRP A 507 -3.82 20.49 -28.79
N THR A 508 -3.04 20.44 -29.88
CA THR A 508 -2.82 21.60 -30.75
C THR A 508 -4.12 22.08 -31.40
N ARG A 509 -5.02 21.17 -31.78
CA ARG A 509 -6.32 21.51 -32.37
C ARG A 509 -7.26 22.13 -31.35
N LEU A 510 -7.37 21.56 -30.15
CA LEU A 510 -8.10 22.15 -29.02
C LEU A 510 -7.56 23.52 -28.65
N ARG A 511 -6.23 23.68 -28.65
CA ARG A 511 -5.55 24.96 -28.41
C ARG A 511 -5.88 25.99 -29.49
N ARG A 512 -5.87 25.60 -30.78
CA ARG A 512 -6.33 26.47 -31.87
C ARG A 512 -7.78 26.89 -31.73
N TYR A 513 -8.68 25.95 -31.40
CA TYR A 513 -10.09 26.28 -31.16
C TYR A 513 -10.28 27.19 -29.94
N SER A 514 -9.53 26.96 -28.87
CA SER A 514 -9.52 27.82 -27.68
C SER A 514 -9.09 29.25 -28.05
N LEU A 515 -7.98 29.41 -28.78
CA LEU A 515 -7.48 30.71 -29.23
C LEU A 515 -8.45 31.42 -30.19
N LEU A 516 -9.15 30.67 -31.05
CA LEU A 516 -10.19 31.21 -31.92
C LEU A 516 -11.40 31.71 -31.11
N LEU A 517 -11.90 30.90 -30.17
CA LEU A 517 -13.02 31.26 -29.30
C LEU A 517 -12.68 32.45 -28.38
N GLN A 518 -11.45 32.52 -27.87
CA GLN A 518 -10.99 33.70 -27.14
C GLN A 518 -11.03 34.96 -28.02
N ARG A 519 -10.53 34.88 -29.27
CA ARG A 519 -10.59 36.01 -30.21
C ARG A 519 -12.01 36.45 -30.56
N GLU A 520 -12.95 35.52 -30.67
CA GLU A 520 -14.36 35.86 -30.91
C GLU A 520 -15.02 36.52 -29.70
N ASN A 521 -14.66 36.12 -28.47
CA ASN A 521 -15.14 36.77 -27.25
C ASN A 521 -14.57 38.18 -27.02
N PHE A 522 -13.43 38.54 -27.64
CA PHE A 522 -12.92 39.93 -27.64
C PHE A 522 -13.53 40.80 -28.75
N ARG A 523 -14.32 40.23 -29.67
CA ARG A 523 -15.01 40.94 -30.77
C ARG A 523 -16.50 41.21 -30.47
N LYS A 524 -17.00 40.74 -29.34
CA LYS A 524 -18.28 41.16 -28.74
C LYS A 524 -17.98 42.03 -27.54
#